data_AF-A0AA43JKH0-F1
#
_entry.id   AF-A0AA43JKH0-F1
#
_cell.length_a   1.000
_cell.length_b   1.000
_cell.length_c   1.000
_cell.angle_alpha   90.00
_cell.angle_beta   90.00
_cell.angle_gamma   90.00
#
_symmetry.space_group_name_H-M   'P 1'
#
loop_
_entity.id
_entity.type
_entity.pdbx_description
1 polymer ?
#
loop_
_entity_poly.entity_id
_entity_poly.type
_entity_poly.pdbx_seq_one_letter_code
_entity_poly.pdbx_strand_id
1 'polypeptide(L)' 'MAPDQLNITVLYGMVVILILAVLFPPWEAPPTQEPEFLGMHFILSPPTPEAVMSRMLLTIELVTIAIAGMYGAFLFRRKS' A
#
# COMPACT_ATOMS: atom_id res chain seq x y z
N MET A 1 12.88 -9.48 30.85
CA MET A 1 11.90 -8.76 30.02
C MET A 1 11.89 -9.48 28.68
N ALA A 2 10.93 -10.37 28.42
CA ALA A 2 10.85 -10.97 27.10
C ALA A 2 10.49 -9.84 26.12
N PRO A 3 11.19 -9.67 24.99
CA PRO A 3 10.87 -8.63 24.04
C PRO A 3 9.40 -8.79 23.64
N ASP A 4 8.65 -7.69 23.63
CA ASP A 4 7.28 -7.62 23.11
C ASP A 4 7.25 -8.40 21.78
N GLN A 5 6.62 -9.58 21.79
CA GLN A 5 6.61 -10.44 20.61
C GLN A 5 5.88 -9.70 19.48
N LEU A 6 6.57 -9.54 18.35
CA LEU A 6 5.98 -9.02 17.12
C LEU A 6 4.74 -9.86 16.77
N ASN A 7 3.59 -9.20 16.58
CA ASN A 7 2.34 -9.87 16.26
C ASN A 7 2.40 -10.43 14.83
N ILE A 8 2.72 -11.71 14.70
CA ILE A 8 2.93 -12.40 13.43
C ILE A 8 1.68 -12.37 12.54
N THR A 9 0.47 -12.42 13.13
CA THR A 9 -0.78 -12.30 12.37
C THR A 9 -0.88 -10.94 11.68
N VAL A 10 -0.57 -9.87 12.41
CA VAL A 10 -0.57 -8.52 11.85
C VAL A 10 0.53 -8.34 10.81
N LEU A 11 1.72 -8.90 11.07
CA LEU A 11 2.83 -8.88 10.12
C LEU A 11 2.44 -9.55 8.79
N TYR A 12 1.81 -10.72 8.82
CA TYR A 12 1.34 -11.39 7.60
C TYR A 12 0.23 -10.58 6.91
N GLY A 13 -0.66 -9.94 7.66
CA GLY A 13 -1.63 -8.99 7.10
C GLY A 13 -0.94 -7.85 6.35
N MET A 14 0.09 -7.23 6.93
CA MET A 14 0.86 -6.18 6.27
C MET A 14 1.53 -6.68 4.99
N VAL A 15 2.13 -7.87 5.01
CA VAL A 15 2.77 -8.46 3.81
C VAL A 15 1.76 -8.65 2.68
N VAL A 16 0.55 -9.14 2.98
CA VAL A 16 -0.52 -9.27 1.98
C VAL A 16 -0.87 -7.92 1.37
N ILE A 17 -1.02 -6.88 2.20
CA ILE A 17 -1.36 -5.54 1.70
C ILE A 17 -0.21 -4.93 0.87
N LEU A 18 1.03 -5.16 1.26
CA LEU A 18 2.21 -4.74 0.48
C LEU A 18 2.27 -5.44 -0.89
N ILE A 19 1.92 -6.73 -0.95
CA ILE A 19 1.81 -7.45 -2.23
C ILE A 19 0.73 -6.81 -3.10
N LEU A 20 -0.42 -6.45 -2.52
CA LEU A 20 -1.48 -5.75 -3.26
C LEU A 20 -0.99 -4.39 -3.78
N ALA A 21 -0.24 -3.61 -3.01
CA ALA A 21 0.32 -2.33 -3.48
C ALA A 21 1.25 -2.50 -4.70
N VAL A 22 1.98 -3.63 -4.78
CA VAL A 22 2.82 -3.95 -5.94
C VAL A 22 1.99 -4.39 -7.15
N LEU A 23 0.93 -5.18 -6.93
CA LEU A 23 0.05 -5.67 -7.98
C LEU A 23 -0.88 -4.58 -8.54
N PHE A 24 -1.24 -3.62 -7.71
CA PHE A 24 -2.16 -2.53 -8.04
C PHE A 24 -1.50 -1.17 -7.81
N PRO A 25 -0.42 -0.85 -8.55
CA PRO A 25 0.34 0.35 -8.27
C PRO A 25 -0.46 1.61 -8.64
N PRO A 26 -0.20 2.72 -7.94
CA PRO A 26 -0.93 3.95 -8.19
C PRO A 26 -0.41 4.64 -9.45
N TRP A 27 -1.02 4.31 -10.58
CA TRP A 27 -0.73 4.94 -11.87
C TRP A 27 -1.23 6.38 -11.91
N GLU A 28 -0.42 7.24 -12.51
CA GLU A 28 -0.73 8.63 -12.79
C GLU A 28 -0.59 8.89 -14.29
N ALA A 29 -1.37 9.85 -14.79
CA ALA A 29 -1.31 10.29 -16.17
C ALA A 29 0.11 10.71 -16.58
N PRO A 30 0.46 10.62 -17.88
CA PRO A 30 1.76 11.06 -18.38
C PRO A 30 2.03 12.52 -17.98
N PRO A 31 3.30 12.93 -17.76
CA PRO A 31 3.64 14.30 -17.35
C PRO A 31 3.20 15.40 -18.33
N THR A 32 2.85 15.01 -19.56
CA THR A 32 2.35 15.89 -20.63
C THR A 32 0.84 16.13 -20.58
N GLN A 33 0.09 15.40 -19.74
CA GLN A 33 -1.34 15.57 -19.51
C GLN A 33 -1.60 16.18 -18.13
N GLU A 34 -2.83 16.64 -17.91
CA GLU A 34 -3.22 17.06 -16.57
C GLU A 34 -3.05 15.90 -15.58
N PRO A 35 -2.53 16.15 -14.36
CA PRO A 35 -2.35 15.11 -13.36
C PRO A 35 -3.69 14.48 -12.98
N GLU A 36 -3.93 13.29 -13.52
CA GLU A 36 -5.10 12.48 -13.20
C GLU A 36 -4.65 11.18 -12.56
N PHE A 37 -5.26 10.87 -11.41
CA PHE A 37 -5.09 9.57 -10.80
C PHE A 37 -5.90 8.53 -11.57
N LEU A 38 -5.21 7.59 -12.22
CA LEU A 38 -5.86 6.60 -13.08
C LEU A 38 -6.51 5.45 -12.29
N GLY A 39 -6.29 5.37 -10.98
CA GLY A 39 -6.95 4.40 -10.10
C GLY A 39 -6.81 2.97 -10.58
N MET A 40 -7.94 2.24 -10.65
CA MET A 40 -8.00 0.87 -11.15
C MET A 40 -8.34 0.76 -12.64
N HIS A 41 -8.31 1.86 -13.40
CA HIS A 41 -8.62 1.86 -14.83
C HIS A 41 -7.73 0.88 -15.61
N PHE A 42 -6.50 0.66 -15.13
CA PHE A 42 -5.53 -0.30 -15.68
C PHE A 42 -6.01 -1.76 -15.72
N ILE A 43 -7.03 -2.14 -14.93
CA ILE A 43 -7.55 -3.52 -14.90
C ILE A 43 -8.34 -3.85 -16.18
N LEU A 44 -9.10 -2.88 -16.69
CA LEU A 44 -9.99 -3.06 -17.84
C LEU A 44 -9.40 -2.46 -19.13
N SER A 45 -8.49 -1.51 -19.00
CA SER A 45 -7.82 -0.84 -20.10
C SER A 45 -6.32 -0.90 -19.83
N PRO A 46 -5.48 -1.48 -20.71
CA PRO A 46 -4.04 -1.49 -20.48
C PRO A 46 -3.53 -0.06 -20.23
N PRO A 47 -2.62 0.14 -19.24
CA PRO A 47 -2.08 1.47 -18.95
C PRO A 47 -1.48 2.05 -20.22
N THR A 48 -1.68 3.36 -20.43
CA THR A 48 -1.05 4.05 -21.55
C THR A 48 0.46 3.83 -21.47
N PRO A 49 1.17 3.64 -22.59
CA PRO A 49 2.61 3.36 -22.58
C PRO A 49 3.45 4.39 -21.81
N GLU A 50 2.92 5.60 -21.65
CA GLU A 50 3.54 6.74 -21.00
C GLU A 50 3.04 6.96 -19.56
N ALA A 51 2.17 6.09 -19.03
CA ALA A 51 1.71 6.14 -17.65
C ALA A 51 2.90 5.93 -16.69
N VAL A 52 2.95 6.73 -15.63
CA VAL A 52 4.04 6.70 -14.65
C VAL A 52 3.49 6.26 -13.29
N MET A 53 4.27 5.48 -12.54
CA MET A 53 3.94 5.21 -11.14
C MET A 53 4.10 6.49 -10.32
N SER A 54 3.04 6.91 -9.65
CA SER A 54 3.07 8.10 -8.80
C SER A 54 3.85 7.81 -7.52
N ARG A 55 5.03 8.43 -7.38
CA ARG A 55 5.86 8.29 -6.17
C ARG A 55 5.16 8.83 -4.93
N MET A 56 4.39 9.92 -5.08
CA MET A 56 3.65 10.53 -3.98
C MET A 56 2.56 9.59 -3.47
N LEU A 57 1.73 9.05 -4.36
CA LEU A 57 0.64 8.15 -3.99
C LEU A 57 1.16 6.83 -3.43
N LEU A 58 2.25 6.29 -3.98
CA LEU A 58 2.93 5.10 -3.43
C LEU A 58 3.42 5.37 -2.00
N THR A 59 3.97 6.57 -1.74
CA THR A 59 4.43 6.94 -0.40
C THR A 59 3.26 7.03 0.58
N ILE A 60 2.16 7.66 0.17
CA ILE A 60 0.94 7.76 0.99
C ILE A 60 0.42 6.36 1.31
N GLU A 61 0.32 5.48 0.31
CA GLU A 61 -0.13 4.10 0.48
C GLU A 61 0.75 3.34 1.47
N LEU A 62 2.06 3.32 1.28
CA LEU A 62 3.00 2.63 2.17
C LEU A 62 2.95 3.16 3.60
N VAL A 63 2.84 4.47 3.77
CA VAL A 63 2.69 5.10 5.10
C VAL A 63 1.37 4.70 5.75
N THR A 64 0.26 4.71 5.00
CA THR A 64 -1.04 4.26 5.51
C THR A 64 -1.01 2.79 5.92
N ILE A 65 -0.38 1.91 5.13
CA ILE A 65 -0.21 0.49 5.47
C ILE A 65 0.62 0.33 6.76
N ALA A 66 1.71 1.09 6.89
CA ALA A 66 2.54 1.07 8.09
C ALA A 66 1.76 1.52 9.34
N ILE A 67 1.01 2.61 9.23
CA ILE A 67 0.16 3.13 10.31
C ILE A 67 -0.93 2.11 10.69
N ALA A 68 -1.63 1.55 9.71
CA ALA A 68 -2.65 0.53 9.93
C ALA A 68 -2.07 -0.73 10.59
N GLY A 69 -0.90 -1.18 10.15
CA GLY A 69 -0.16 -2.28 10.75
C GLY A 69 0.22 -2.00 12.21
N MET A 70 0.70 -0.80 12.51
CA MET A 70 1.02 -0.36 13.87
C MET A 70 -0.22 -0.38 14.79
N TYR A 71 -1.33 0.22 14.34
CA TYR A 71 -2.60 0.19 15.10
C TYR A 71 -3.14 -1.23 15.25
N GLY A 72 -3.08 -2.04 14.19
CA GLY A 72 -3.47 -3.45 14.23
C GLY A 72 -2.65 -4.24 15.25
N ALA A 73 -1.32 -4.07 15.26
CA ALA A 73 -0.45 -4.75 16.22
C ALA A 73 -0.80 -4.39 17.67
N PHE A 74 -1.16 -3.13 17.91
CA PHE A 74 -1.64 -2.67 19.22
C PHE A 74 -3.00 -3.26 19.60
N LEU A 75 -4.00 -3.20 18.71
CA LEU A 75 -5.37 -3.67 18.96
C LEU A 75 -5.43 -5.19 19.14
N PHE A 76 -4.63 -5.95 18.40
CA PHE A 76 -4.58 -7.42 18.46
C PHE A 76 -3.50 -7.93 19.43
N ARG A 77 -2.90 -7.05 20.26
CA ARG A 77 -2.01 -7.49 21.33
C ARG A 77 -2.81 -8.28 22.35
N ARG A 78 -2.61 -9.60 22.40
CA ARG A 78 -3.14 -10.43 23.50
C ARG A 78 -2.53 -9.96 24.81
N LYS A 79 -3.38 -9.50 25.72
CA LYS A 79 -3.01 -9.26 27.11
C LYS A 79 -2.89 -10.64 27.76
N SER A 80 -1.66 -11.15 27.86
CA SER A 80 -1.38 -12.32 28.71
C SER A 80 -1.50 -11.95 30.19
#